data_AF-A0A853LM75-F1
#
_entry.id   AF-A0A853LM75-F1
#
_cell.length_a   1.000
_cell.length_b   1.000
_cell.length_c   1.000
_cell.angle_alpha   90.00
_cell.angle_beta   90.00
_cell.angle_gamma   90.00
#
_symmetry.space_group_name_H-M   'P 1'
#
loop_
_entity.id
_entity.type
_entity.pdbx_description
1 polymer ?
#
loop_
_entity_poly.entity_id
_entity_poly.type
_entity_poly.pdbx_seq_one_letter_code
_entity_poly.pdbx_strand_id
1 'polypeptide(L)'
;FAYDYQTVERSLTAAYPLLTPDYRAEFQKSANTQIIPEAKKREVVVQANVVGAGVMSAQRDSASVMVYMNRTVTDKTRQPLYDGSRLRVDFKKVGKQWLIAYITPI
;
A
#
# COMPACT_ATOMS: atom_id res chain seq x y z
N PHE A 1 -0.53 1.64 -3.39
CA PHE A 1 0.08 2.90 -2.92
C PHE A 1 -0.12 4.09 -3.84
N ALA A 2 -0.52 3.91 -5.11
CA ALA A 2 -1.00 5.02 -5.94
C ALA A 2 -2.49 5.26 -5.71
N TYR A 3 -2.89 6.51 -5.46
CA TYR A 3 -4.28 6.92 -5.36
C TYR A 3 -4.41 8.42 -5.56
N ASP A 4 -5.53 8.83 -6.13
CA ASP A 4 -5.99 10.22 -6.17
C ASP A 4 -7.02 10.41 -5.04
N TYR A 5 -7.11 11.61 -4.45
CA TYR A 5 -8.16 11.98 -3.50
C TYR A 5 -9.58 11.67 -4.00
N GLN A 6 -9.82 11.69 -5.31
CA GLN A 6 -11.08 11.32 -5.95
C GLN A 6 -11.33 9.81 -6.00
N THR A 7 -10.27 9.00 -6.12
CA THR A 7 -10.37 7.55 -6.32
C THR A 7 -9.93 6.74 -5.11
N VAL A 8 -9.45 7.39 -4.04
CA VAL A 8 -8.83 6.75 -2.87
C VAL A 8 -9.69 5.62 -2.30
N GLU A 9 -10.99 5.84 -2.16
CA GLU A 9 -11.92 4.83 -1.64
C GLU A 9 -12.04 3.60 -2.55
N ARG A 10 -12.13 3.82 -3.87
CA ARG A 10 -12.17 2.75 -4.86
C ARG A 10 -10.86 1.98 -4.91
N SER A 11 -9.74 2.69 -4.90
CA SER A 11 -8.40 2.09 -4.92
C SER A 11 -8.13 1.24 -3.69
N LEU A 12 -8.53 1.71 -2.50
CA LEU A 12 -8.38 0.96 -1.26
C LEU A 12 -9.32 -0.26 -1.22
N THR A 13 -10.56 -0.11 -1.67
CA THR A 13 -11.52 -1.22 -1.73
C THR A 13 -11.06 -2.33 -2.68
N ALA A 14 -10.48 -1.97 -3.83
CA ALA A 14 -9.91 -2.94 -4.77
C ALA A 14 -8.72 -3.73 -4.18
N ALA A 15 -8.04 -3.19 -3.16
CA ALA A 15 -6.93 -3.87 -2.51
C ALA A 15 -7.39 -4.91 -1.47
N TYR A 16 -8.58 -4.76 -0.87
CA TYR A 16 -9.03 -5.63 0.22
C TYR A 16 -9.00 -7.13 -0.09
N PRO A 17 -9.41 -7.61 -1.29
CA PRO A 17 -9.33 -9.03 -1.64
C PRO A 17 -7.90 -9.59 -1.66
N LEU A 18 -6.89 -8.73 -1.79
CA LEU A 18 -5.47 -9.11 -1.82
C LEU A 18 -4.84 -9.21 -0.43
N LEU A 19 -5.56 -8.79 0.62
CA LEU A 19 -5.09 -8.80 2.00
C LEU A 19 -5.61 -10.04 2.74
N THR A 20 -4.82 -10.55 3.68
CA THR A 20 -5.29 -11.53 4.65
C THR A 20 -6.48 -10.96 5.45
N PRO A 21 -7.40 -11.79 5.96
CA PRO A 21 -8.57 -11.31 6.70
C PRO A 21 -8.21 -10.38 7.87
N ASP A 22 -7.18 -10.74 8.64
CA ASP A 22 -6.75 -9.96 9.81
C ASP A 22 -6.19 -8.59 9.38
N TYR A 23 -5.28 -8.58 8.40
CA TYR A 23 -4.69 -7.33 7.92
C TYR A 23 -5.70 -6.46 7.19
N ARG A 24 -6.67 -7.06 6.50
CA ARG A 24 -7.78 -6.34 5.87
C ARG A 24 -8.55 -5.53 6.89
N ALA A 25 -8.88 -6.08 8.05
CA ALA A 25 -9.65 -5.39 9.08
C ALA A 25 -8.88 -4.17 9.63
N GLU A 26 -7.58 -4.34 9.92
CA GLU A 26 -6.70 -3.25 10.36
C GLU A 26 -6.59 -2.16 9.28
N PHE A 27 -6.32 -2.57 8.05
CA PHE A 27 -6.15 -1.66 6.92
C PHE A 27 -7.45 -0.90 6.61
N GLN A 28 -8.61 -1.54 6.67
CA GLN A 28 -9.93 -0.91 6.54
C GLN A 28 -10.17 0.15 7.62
N LYS A 29 -9.81 -0.15 8.87
CA LYS A 29 -9.94 0.80 9.98
C LYS A 29 -9.06 2.04 9.75
N SER A 30 -7.80 1.85 9.37
CA SER A 30 -6.89 2.97 9.07
C SER A 30 -7.34 3.76 7.84
N ALA A 31 -7.79 3.06 6.79
CA ALA A 31 -8.32 3.67 5.57
C ALA A 31 -9.47 4.65 5.87
N ASN A 32 -10.45 4.20 6.65
CA ASN A 32 -11.65 4.98 6.94
C ASN A 32 -11.42 6.11 7.94
N THR A 33 -10.51 5.94 8.89
CA THR A 33 -10.31 6.92 9.98
C THR A 33 -9.23 7.95 9.67
N GLN A 34 -8.25 7.63 8.81
CA GLN A 34 -7.08 8.48 8.57
C GLN A 34 -6.83 8.72 7.09
N ILE A 35 -6.68 7.67 6.28
CA ILE A 35 -6.20 7.81 4.89
C ILE A 35 -7.20 8.56 4.00
N ILE A 36 -8.47 8.14 4.00
CA ILE A 36 -9.51 8.75 3.15
C ILE A 36 -9.79 10.20 3.58
N PRO A 37 -9.99 10.53 4.87
CA PRO A 37 -10.21 11.91 5.30
C PRO A 37 -9.04 12.84 4.96
N GLU A 38 -7.80 12.42 5.23
CA GLU A 38 -6.63 13.25 4.97
C GLU A 38 -6.38 13.44 3.47
N ALA A 39 -6.55 12.39 2.66
CA ALA A 39 -6.44 12.48 1.21
C ALA A 39 -7.44 13.49 0.63
N LYS A 40 -8.71 13.46 1.08
CA LYS A 40 -9.75 14.41 0.65
C LYS A 40 -9.48 15.83 1.14
N LYS A 41 -9.08 15.99 2.41
CA LYS A 41 -8.82 17.31 3.02
C LYS A 41 -7.70 18.07 2.32
N ARG A 42 -6.59 17.37 2.04
CA ARG A 42 -5.37 17.92 1.44
C ARG A 42 -5.32 17.78 -0.08
N GLU A 43 -6.37 17.22 -0.71
CA GLU A 43 -6.42 16.88 -2.14
C GLU A 43 -5.14 16.16 -2.59
N VAL A 44 -4.77 15.13 -1.83
CA VAL A 44 -3.52 14.41 -2.03
C VAL A 44 -3.63 13.54 -3.28
N VAL A 45 -2.68 13.71 -4.18
CA VAL A 45 -2.43 12.81 -5.30
C VAL A 45 -1.13 12.09 -5.04
N VAL A 46 -1.20 10.76 -4.93
CA VAL A 46 -0.04 9.89 -4.77
C VAL A 46 0.18 9.11 -6.05
N GLN A 47 1.30 9.36 -6.70
CA GLN A 47 1.80 8.56 -7.80
C GLN A 47 2.93 7.68 -7.29
N ALA A 48 2.90 6.39 -7.61
CA ALA A 48 3.92 5.44 -7.19
C ALA A 48 4.42 4.65 -8.40
N ASN A 49 5.74 4.61 -8.57
CA ASN A 49 6.42 3.86 -9.61
C ASN A 49 7.32 2.80 -8.97
N VAL A 50 7.02 1.52 -9.20
CA VAL A 50 7.86 0.42 -8.71
C VAL A 50 9.11 0.35 -9.59
N VAL A 51 10.28 0.52 -8.98
CA VAL A 51 11.58 0.52 -9.68
C VAL A 51 12.33 -0.79 -9.52
N GLY A 52 11.92 -1.62 -8.55
CA GLY A 52 12.49 -2.95 -8.37
C GLY A 52 11.80 -3.73 -7.27
N ALA A 53 11.98 -5.04 -7.30
CA ALA A 53 11.56 -5.93 -6.23
C ALA A 53 12.57 -7.06 -6.06
N GLY A 54 12.74 -7.56 -4.83
CA GLY A 54 13.64 -8.66 -4.51
C GLY A 54 13.04 -9.57 -3.44
N VAL A 55 13.20 -10.88 -3.59
CA VAL A 55 12.76 -11.86 -2.58
C VAL A 55 13.72 -11.79 -1.38
N MET A 56 13.17 -11.55 -0.20
CA MET A 56 13.93 -11.60 1.06
C MET A 56 13.88 -13.00 1.67
N SER A 57 12.71 -13.65 1.62
CA SER A 57 12.51 -14.99 2.14
C SER A 57 11.36 -15.68 1.39
N ALA A 58 11.43 -17.01 1.27
CA ALA A 58 10.38 -17.81 0.68
C ALA A 58 10.31 -19.17 1.39
N GLN A 59 9.14 -19.49 1.91
CA GLN A 59 8.78 -20.78 2.51
C GLN A 59 7.55 -21.35 1.78
N ARG A 60 7.08 -22.53 2.21
CA ARG A 60 5.91 -23.18 1.59
C ARG A 60 4.62 -22.37 1.71
N ASP A 61 4.49 -21.60 2.79
CA ASP A 61 3.27 -20.89 3.19
C ASP A 61 3.49 -19.42 3.60
N SER A 62 4.73 -18.95 3.64
CA SER A 62 5.10 -17.54 3.88
C SER A 62 6.16 -17.07 2.90
N ALA A 63 6.19 -15.76 2.63
CA ALA A 63 7.26 -15.13 1.86
C ALA A 63 7.38 -13.64 2.22
N SER A 64 8.56 -13.06 2.05
CA SER A 64 8.78 -11.62 2.20
C SER A 64 9.46 -11.08 0.95
N VAL A 65 8.96 -9.96 0.44
CA VAL A 65 9.51 -9.27 -0.73
C VAL A 65 9.86 -7.83 -0.36
N MET A 66 11.06 -7.41 -0.73
CA MET A 66 11.48 -6.02 -0.72
C MET A 66 10.99 -5.35 -1.99
N VAL A 67 10.29 -4.21 -1.88
CA VAL A 67 9.82 -3.41 -3.00
C VAL A 67 10.44 -2.03 -2.90
N TYR A 68 11.09 -1.61 -3.98
CA TYR A 68 11.63 -0.27 -4.15
C TYR A 68 10.67 0.51 -5.04
N MET A 69 10.24 1.68 -4.59
CA MET A 69 9.37 2.55 -5.38
C MET A 69 9.73 4.02 -5.22
N ASN A 70 9.57 4.75 -6.31
CA ASN A 70 9.59 6.21 -6.29
C ASN A 70 8.16 6.70 -6.15
N ARG A 71 7.92 7.53 -5.14
CA ARG A 71 6.61 8.13 -4.89
C ARG A 71 6.69 9.63 -5.10
N THR A 72 5.70 10.16 -5.81
CA THR A 72 5.44 11.59 -5.91
C THR A 72 4.13 11.87 -5.19
N VAL A 73 4.20 12.70 -4.15
CA VAL A 73 3.04 13.16 -3.39
C VAL A 73 2.83 14.62 -3.71
N THR A 74 1.66 14.94 -4.27
CA THR A 74 1.24 16.32 -4.52
C THR A 74 0.02 16.62 -3.67
N ASP A 75 0.00 17.75 -2.97
CA ASP A 75 -1.16 18.22 -2.22
C ASP A 75 -1.63 19.59 -2.75
N LYS A 76 -2.58 20.23 -2.05
CA LYS A 76 -3.12 21.57 -2.39
C LYS A 76 -2.07 22.64 -2.67
N THR A 77 -0.86 22.55 -2.09
CA THR A 77 0.21 23.51 -2.34
C THR A 77 0.83 23.37 -3.72
N ARG A 78 0.49 22.29 -4.45
CA ARG A 78 1.01 21.89 -5.76
C ARG A 78 2.53 21.72 -5.80
N GLN A 79 3.17 21.56 -4.63
CA GLN A 79 4.58 21.23 -4.55
C GLN A 79 4.73 19.71 -4.52
N PRO A 80 5.36 19.09 -5.53
CA PRO A 80 5.58 17.65 -5.54
C PRO A 80 6.69 17.30 -4.55
N LEU A 81 6.34 16.50 -3.55
CA LEU A 81 7.31 15.84 -2.67
C LEU A 81 7.72 14.50 -3.30
N TYR A 82 9.00 14.37 -3.62
CA TYR A 82 9.58 13.13 -4.10
C TYR A 82 10.21 12.37 -2.94
N ASP A 83 9.78 11.13 -2.76
CA ASP A 83 10.25 10.27 -1.69
C ASP A 83 10.50 8.86 -2.24
N GLY A 84 11.72 8.37 -2.04
CA GLY A 84 12.10 7.01 -2.38
C GLY A 84 11.68 6.09 -1.24
N SER A 85 10.68 5.25 -1.49
CA SER A 85 10.12 4.35 -0.48
C SER A 85 10.62 2.93 -0.68
N ARG A 86 11.02 2.31 0.44
CA ARG A 86 11.33 0.88 0.52
C ARG A 86 10.29 0.24 1.39
N LEU A 87 9.64 -0.79 0.86
CA LEU A 87 8.61 -1.52 1.57
C LEU A 87 9.02 -2.98 1.68
N ARG A 88 8.92 -3.55 2.89
CA ARG A 88 8.80 -4.98 3.03
C ARG A 88 7.33 -5.36 2.90
N VAL A 89 7.04 -6.27 1.99
CA VAL A 89 5.72 -6.86 1.80
C VAL A 89 5.78 -8.31 2.24
N ASP A 90 5.10 -8.61 3.34
CA ASP A 90 5.00 -9.95 3.90
C ASP A 90 3.74 -10.62 3.33
N PHE A 91 3.89 -11.86 2.88
CA PHE A 91 2.85 -12.67 2.27
C PHE A 91 2.59 -13.93 3.08
N LYS A 92 1.32 -14.36 3.10
CA LYS A 92 0.89 -15.63 3.67
C LYS A 92 -0.01 -16.36 2.69
N LYS A 93 0.19 -17.67 2.57
CA LYS A 93 -0.68 -18.54 1.79
C LYS A 93 -1.89 -18.92 2.63
N VAL A 94 -3.09 -18.51 2.18
CA VAL A 94 -4.37 -18.86 2.80
C VAL A 94 -5.13 -19.75 1.80
N GLY A 95 -5.26 -21.04 2.14
CA GLY A 95 -5.76 -22.05 1.21
C GLY A 95 -4.88 -22.16 -0.04
N LYS A 96 -5.40 -21.75 -1.19
CA LYS A 96 -4.68 -21.76 -2.48
C LYS A 96 -4.17 -20.38 -2.92
N GLN A 97 -4.43 -19.32 -2.15
CA GLN A 97 -4.12 -17.94 -2.53
C GLN A 97 -2.98 -17.37 -1.68
N TRP A 98 -2.07 -16.64 -2.32
CA TRP A 98 -1.10 -15.80 -1.62
C TRP A 98 -1.72 -14.43 -1.38
N LEU A 99 -1.75 -14.02 -0.12
CA LEU A 99 -2.32 -12.74 0.30
C LEU A 99 -1.26 -11.94 1.04
N ILE A 100 -1.36 -10.61 0.95
CA ILE A 100 -0.51 -9.69 1.69
C ILE A 100 -0.93 -9.78 3.17
N ALA A 101 0.00 -10.21 3.99
CA ALA A 101 -0.15 -10.31 5.43
C ALA A 101 0.22 -9.01 6.13
N TYR A 102 1.22 -8.27 5.62
CA TYR A 102 1.59 -6.97 6.16
C TYR A 102 2.46 -6.17 5.19
N ILE A 103 2.47 -4.85 5.35
CA ILE A 103 3.37 -3.95 4.62
C ILE A 103 4.07 -3.03 5.62
N THR A 104 5.40 -3.07 5.65
CA THR A 104 6.23 -2.28 6.56
C THR A 104 7.13 -1.33 5.77
N PRO A 105 7.05 -0.01 5.99
CA PRO A 105 8.08 0.93 5.54
C PRO A 105 9.41 0.68 6.26
N ILE A 106 10.53 0.77 5.54
CA ILE A 106 11.88 0.50 6.05
C ILE A 106 12.92 1.49 5.52
#